data_AF-A0A939Z3D0-F1
#
_entry.id   AF-A0A939Z3D0-F1
#
_cell.length_a   1.000
_cell.length_b   1.000
_cell.length_c   1.000
_cell.angle_alpha   90.00
_cell.angle_beta   90.00
_cell.angle_gamma   90.00
#
_symmetry.space_group_name_H-M   'P 1'
#
loop_
_entity.id
_entity.type
_entity.pdbx_description
1 polymer ?
#
loop_
_entity_poly.entity_id
_entity_poly.type
_entity_poly.pdbx_seq_one_letter_code
_entity_poly.pdbx_strand_id
1 'polypeptide(L)'
;MERDACVAHLESYTFPIAWKLGPLMARLLAGLLGPLFVRLLQSTGAIPVYRNSLKVRETFMKTLEALDEGSSILIFPDINYSEENGETGSLYEGFLLLEHLWMRKAGEHIRFVPVNVSLSGKTLTVGKSISFTGALPFREEKGIIARRLEDTLNQMARTYGV
;
A
#
# COMPACT_ATOMS: atom_id res chain seq x y z
N MET A 1 11.91 -8.44 -7.59
CA MET A 1 11.89 -8.81 -6.16
C MET A 1 12.92 -9.91 -5.95
N GLU A 2 13.88 -9.70 -5.06
CA GLU A 2 14.98 -10.65 -4.80
C GLU A 2 14.46 -11.84 -3.97
N ARG A 3 14.73 -13.06 -4.43
CA ARG A 3 14.25 -14.31 -3.79
C ARG A 3 14.76 -14.44 -2.36
N ASP A 4 16.03 -14.13 -2.14
CA ASP A 4 16.69 -14.30 -0.86
C ASP A 4 16.14 -13.34 0.20
N ALA A 5 15.80 -12.11 -0.19
CA ALA A 5 15.15 -11.14 0.70
C ALA A 5 13.74 -11.60 1.13
N CYS A 6 13.01 -12.27 0.24
CA CYS A 6 11.67 -12.78 0.54
C CYS A 6 11.72 -14.02 1.45
N VAL A 7 12.64 -14.95 1.19
CA VAL A 7 12.88 -16.12 2.05
C VAL A 7 13.37 -15.69 3.42
N ALA A 8 14.29 -14.71 3.50
CA ALA A 8 14.74 -14.16 4.77
C ALA A 8 13.61 -13.46 5.55
N HIS A 9 12.69 -12.77 4.87
CA HIS A 9 11.52 -12.15 5.53
C HIS A 9 10.55 -13.20 6.08
N LEU A 10 10.29 -14.28 5.33
CA LEU A 10 9.47 -15.40 5.79
C LEU A 10 10.09 -16.12 7.00
N GLU A 11 11.39 -16.36 6.97
CA GLU A 11 12.16 -17.04 8.02
C GLU A 11 12.26 -16.20 9.31
N SER A 12 12.46 -14.88 9.19
CA SER A 12 12.72 -14.00 10.34
C SER A 12 11.46 -13.35 10.93
N TYR A 13 10.40 -13.17 10.12
CA TYR A 13 9.23 -12.38 10.53
C TYR A 13 7.92 -13.18 10.41
N THR A 14 7.57 -13.70 9.23
CA THR A 14 6.23 -14.28 9.01
C THR A 14 5.99 -15.56 9.81
N PHE A 15 6.87 -16.57 9.74
CA PHE A 15 6.64 -17.83 10.45
C PHE A 15 6.87 -17.76 11.98
N PRO A 16 7.89 -17.04 12.48
CA PRO A 16 8.11 -16.95 13.93
C PRO A 16 7.11 -16.04 14.63
N ILE A 17 6.72 -14.91 14.02
CA ILE A 17 5.87 -13.90 14.69
C ILE A 17 4.39 -14.19 14.45
N ALA A 18 3.98 -14.48 13.21
CA ALA A 18 2.57 -14.73 12.92
C ALA A 18 2.12 -16.15 13.34
N TRP A 19 2.99 -17.17 13.19
CA TRP A 19 2.66 -18.57 13.46
C TRP A 19 3.34 -19.18 14.70
N LYS A 20 4.15 -18.39 15.44
CA LYS A 20 4.83 -18.83 16.68
C LYS A 20 5.66 -20.12 16.52
N LEU A 21 6.26 -20.33 15.35
CA LEU A 21 7.05 -21.53 15.07
C LEU A 21 8.49 -21.41 15.60
N GLY A 22 9.03 -22.52 16.10
CA GLY A 22 10.43 -22.60 16.53
C GLY A 22 11.42 -22.38 15.36
N PRO A 23 12.63 -21.87 15.62
CA PRO A 23 13.56 -21.37 14.59
C PRO A 23 14.00 -22.44 13.57
N LEU A 24 14.12 -23.70 13.99
CA LEU A 24 14.43 -24.82 13.09
C LEU A 24 13.29 -25.16 12.13
N MET A 25 12.06 -25.10 12.62
CA MET A 25 10.84 -25.38 11.84
C MET A 25 10.54 -24.25 10.86
N ALA A 26 10.77 -23.00 11.27
CA ALA A 26 10.68 -21.82 10.41
C ALA A 26 11.63 -21.90 9.22
N ARG A 27 12.90 -22.30 9.44
CA ARG A 27 13.88 -22.52 8.36
C ARG A 27 13.45 -23.58 7.35
N LEU A 28 12.96 -24.71 7.84
CA LEU A 28 12.58 -25.83 6.99
C LEU A 28 11.34 -25.50 6.14
N LEU A 29 10.34 -24.84 6.74
CA LEU A 29 9.15 -24.37 6.03
C LEU A 29 9.47 -23.23 5.07
N ALA A 30 10.35 -22.29 5.43
CA ALA A 30 10.78 -21.20 4.54
C ALA A 30 11.53 -21.74 3.31
N GLY A 31 12.38 -22.76 3.45
CA GLY A 31 13.05 -23.41 2.33
C GLY A 31 12.08 -24.13 1.38
N LEU A 32 11.07 -24.80 1.93
CA LEU A 32 10.10 -25.57 1.14
C LEU A 32 9.05 -24.67 0.46
N LEU A 33 8.47 -23.73 1.22
CA LEU A 33 7.35 -22.89 0.76
C LEU A 33 7.81 -21.57 0.16
N GLY A 34 9.05 -21.14 0.41
CA GLY A 34 9.61 -19.88 -0.09
C GLY A 34 9.52 -19.73 -1.61
N PRO A 35 9.94 -20.71 -2.42
CA PRO A 35 9.82 -20.61 -3.87
C PRO A 35 8.38 -20.49 -4.37
N LEU A 36 7.43 -21.19 -3.72
CA LEU A 36 6.01 -21.10 -4.04
C LEU A 36 5.44 -19.72 -3.67
N PHE A 37 5.77 -19.24 -2.47
CA PHE A 37 5.35 -17.92 -1.98
C PHE A 37 5.90 -16.79 -2.86
N VAL A 38 7.17 -16.86 -3.27
CA VAL A 38 7.75 -15.89 -4.20
C VAL A 38 7.01 -15.91 -5.53
N ARG A 39 6.70 -17.09 -6.08
CA ARG A 39 5.93 -17.18 -7.34
C ARG A 39 4.53 -16.60 -7.20
N LEU A 40 3.84 -16.87 -6.09
CA LEU A 40 2.54 -16.28 -5.80
C LEU A 40 2.63 -14.75 -5.70
N LEU A 41 3.59 -14.23 -4.96
CA LEU A 41 3.80 -12.78 -4.80
C LEU A 41 4.27 -12.11 -6.10
N GLN A 42 4.96 -12.83 -6.99
CA GLN A 42 5.27 -12.34 -8.35
C GLN A 42 4.02 -12.32 -9.23
N SER A 43 3.09 -13.26 -9.06
CA SER A 43 1.85 -13.31 -9.84
C SER A 43 0.84 -12.22 -9.49
N THR A 44 0.95 -11.59 -8.31
CA THR A 44 0.05 -10.49 -7.91
C THR A 44 0.39 -9.15 -8.55
N GLY A 45 1.47 -9.07 -9.36
CA GLY A 45 1.93 -7.79 -9.91
C GLY A 45 2.47 -6.83 -8.83
N ALA A 46 2.92 -7.35 -7.68
CA ALA A 46 3.37 -6.53 -6.57
C ALA A 46 4.51 -5.59 -6.95
N ILE A 47 4.33 -4.31 -6.67
CA ILE A 47 5.34 -3.27 -6.91
C ILE A 47 6.19 -3.13 -5.64
N PRO A 48 7.52 -3.34 -5.72
CA PRO A 48 8.38 -3.22 -4.55
C PRO A 48 8.46 -1.76 -4.09
N VAL A 49 8.27 -1.53 -2.79
CA VAL A 49 8.36 -0.20 -2.17
C VAL A 49 9.69 -0.07 -1.43
N TYR A 50 10.56 0.80 -1.93
CA TYR A 50 11.86 1.07 -1.31
C TYR A 50 11.79 2.32 -0.44
N ARG A 51 12.02 2.18 0.88
CA ARG A 51 12.11 3.31 1.81
C ARG A 51 13.56 3.80 1.92
N ASN A 52 13.76 5.12 2.04
CA ASN A 52 15.07 5.76 2.24
C ASN A 52 16.16 5.34 1.23
N SER A 53 15.77 5.06 -0.01
CA SER A 53 16.67 4.62 -1.06
C SER A 53 16.33 5.32 -2.37
N LEU A 54 17.35 5.59 -3.19
CA LEU A 54 17.17 6.07 -4.56
C LEU A 54 16.35 5.08 -5.42
N LYS A 55 16.27 3.80 -5.00
CA LYS A 55 15.41 2.79 -5.61
C LYS A 55 13.92 3.13 -5.53
N VAL A 56 13.49 4.09 -4.70
CA VAL A 56 12.09 4.55 -4.67
C VAL A 56 11.62 5.07 -6.04
N ARG A 57 12.53 5.59 -6.86
CA ARG A 57 12.21 6.00 -8.24
C ARG A 57 11.71 4.81 -9.07
N GLU A 58 12.25 3.62 -8.85
CA GLU A 58 11.80 2.39 -9.52
C GLU A 58 10.37 2.03 -9.13
N THR A 59 10.00 2.21 -7.85
CA THR A 59 8.62 2.05 -7.38
C THR A 59 7.69 2.98 -8.16
N PHE A 60 8.01 4.27 -8.23
CA PHE A 60 7.19 5.24 -8.96
C PHE A 60 7.07 4.90 -10.45
N MET A 61 8.17 4.55 -11.13
CA MET A 61 8.14 4.18 -12.55
C MET A 61 7.22 2.98 -12.82
N LYS A 62 7.37 1.91 -12.04
CA LYS A 62 6.51 0.72 -12.16
C LYS A 62 5.05 1.02 -11.88
N THR A 63 4.77 1.89 -10.92
CA THR A 63 3.41 2.36 -10.64
C THR A 63 2.84 3.13 -11.82
N LEU A 64 3.61 4.02 -12.45
CA LEU A 64 3.17 4.77 -13.63
C LEU A 64 3.03 3.89 -14.88
N GLU A 65 3.80 2.82 -15.02
CA GLU A 65 3.64 1.81 -16.07
C GLU A 65 2.34 1.02 -15.87
N ALA A 66 2.09 0.52 -14.66
CA ALA A 66 0.86 -0.20 -14.35
C ALA A 66 -0.40 0.67 -14.55
N LEU A 67 -0.37 1.95 -14.18
CA LEU A 67 -1.48 2.88 -14.44
C LEU A 67 -1.73 3.08 -15.94
N ASP A 68 -0.67 3.15 -16.74
CA ASP A 68 -0.72 3.30 -18.20
C ASP A 68 -1.31 2.08 -18.91
N GLU A 69 -1.06 0.90 -18.36
CA GLU A 69 -1.69 -0.35 -18.78
C GLU A 69 -3.17 -0.47 -18.33
N GLY A 70 -3.70 0.54 -17.63
CA GLY A 70 -5.07 0.55 -17.12
C GLY A 70 -5.26 -0.24 -15.82
N SER A 71 -4.18 -0.65 -15.16
CA SER A 71 -4.26 -1.37 -13.89
C SER A 71 -4.64 -0.42 -12.74
N SER A 72 -5.47 -0.92 -11.82
CA SER A 72 -5.74 -0.23 -10.55
C SER A 72 -4.69 -0.62 -9.51
N ILE A 73 -4.25 0.35 -8.70
CA ILE A 73 -3.15 0.15 -7.76
C ILE A 73 -3.65 0.29 -6.33
N LEU A 74 -3.41 -0.75 -5.53
CA LEU A 74 -3.71 -0.76 -4.10
C LEU A 74 -2.49 -0.25 -3.32
N ILE A 75 -2.69 0.77 -2.50
CA ILE A 75 -1.65 1.40 -1.68
C ILE A 75 -2.11 1.34 -0.23
N PHE A 76 -1.20 0.99 0.68
CA PHE A 76 -1.42 1.01 2.13
C PHE A 76 -0.57 2.13 2.76
N PRO A 77 -1.10 3.35 2.87
CA PRO A 77 -0.34 4.53 3.27
C PRO A 77 -0.17 4.70 4.79
N ASP A 78 -0.67 3.78 5.61
CA ASP A 78 -0.68 3.92 7.07
C ASP A 78 0.72 4.00 7.68
N ILE A 79 0.93 4.96 8.60
CA ILE A 79 2.20 5.08 9.34
C ILE A 79 2.27 4.08 10.50
N ASN A 80 1.15 3.88 11.21
CA ASN A 80 1.03 2.93 12.31
C ASN A 80 0.02 1.85 11.96
N TYR A 81 0.50 0.62 11.83
CA TYR A 81 -0.33 -0.58 11.62
C TYR A 81 -0.88 -1.19 12.92
N SER A 82 -0.59 -0.57 14.07
CA SER A 82 -0.75 -1.15 15.41
C SER A 82 -1.90 -0.57 16.23
N GLU A 83 -2.71 0.33 15.67
CA GLU A 83 -3.87 0.87 16.39
C GLU A 83 -5.07 -0.07 16.23
N GLU A 84 -5.39 -0.82 17.29
CA GLU A 84 -6.50 -1.78 17.36
C GLU A 84 -7.89 -1.14 17.15
N ASN A 85 -7.97 0.20 17.18
CA ASN A 85 -9.22 0.94 17.13
C ASN A 85 -9.76 1.16 15.69
N GLY A 86 -9.05 0.69 14.66
CA GLY A 86 -9.49 0.81 13.27
C GLY A 86 -9.43 2.23 12.69
N GLU A 87 -9.01 3.24 13.45
CA GLU A 87 -8.72 4.57 12.92
C GLU A 87 -7.41 4.50 12.12
N THR A 88 -7.46 5.06 10.91
CA THR A 88 -6.25 5.36 10.16
C THR A 88 -5.60 6.53 10.86
N GLY A 89 -4.50 6.30 11.58
CA GLY A 89 -3.66 7.38 12.09
C GLY A 89 -3.10 8.24 10.94
N SER A 90 -1.96 8.90 11.16
CA SER A 90 -1.37 9.71 10.09
C SER A 90 -0.98 8.87 8.86
N LEU A 91 -1.20 9.43 7.67
CA LEU A 91 -0.85 8.81 6.38
C LEU A 91 0.52 9.27 5.87
N TYR A 92 1.29 8.36 5.28
CA TYR A 92 2.45 8.74 4.48
C TYR A 92 2.00 9.46 3.21
N GLU A 93 2.23 10.76 3.11
CA GLU A 93 1.82 11.55 1.93
C GLU A 93 2.66 11.28 0.66
N GLY A 94 3.74 10.50 0.76
CA GLY A 94 4.69 10.31 -0.34
C GLY A 94 4.07 9.72 -1.61
N PHE A 95 3.03 8.90 -1.47
CA PHE A 95 2.32 8.34 -2.63
C PHE A 95 1.58 9.42 -3.45
N LEU A 96 1.21 10.55 -2.85
CA LEU A 96 0.55 11.65 -3.57
C LEU A 96 1.48 12.30 -4.60
N LEU A 97 2.79 12.04 -4.55
CA LEU A 97 3.71 12.45 -5.62
C LEU A 97 3.40 11.77 -6.96
N LEU A 98 2.68 10.64 -6.94
CA LEU A 98 2.17 9.98 -8.15
C LEU A 98 1.31 10.90 -8.98
N GLU A 99 0.50 11.75 -8.34
CA GLU A 99 -0.35 12.71 -9.03
C GLU A 99 0.48 13.61 -9.95
N HIS A 100 1.52 14.23 -9.41
CA HIS A 100 2.36 15.17 -10.17
C HIS A 100 3.09 14.47 -11.33
N LEU A 101 3.51 13.24 -11.11
CA LEU A 101 4.18 12.44 -12.15
C LEU A 101 3.20 11.98 -13.24
N TRP A 102 1.99 11.58 -12.85
CA TRP A 102 0.96 11.11 -13.76
C TRP A 102 0.37 12.25 -14.59
N MET A 103 0.09 13.39 -13.97
CA MET A 103 -0.34 14.60 -14.68
C MET A 103 0.68 15.03 -15.76
N ARG A 104 1.98 14.87 -15.49
CA ARG A 104 3.03 15.11 -16.50
C ARG A 104 3.08 14.07 -17.61
N LYS A 105 2.75 12.81 -17.31
CA LYS A 105 2.82 11.69 -18.26
C LYS A 105 1.57 11.61 -19.14
N ALA A 106 0.38 11.66 -18.53
CA ALA A 106 -0.91 11.40 -19.16
C ALA A 106 -1.79 12.66 -19.32
N GLY A 107 -1.48 13.75 -18.62
CA GLY A 107 -2.28 14.98 -18.68
C GLY A 107 -3.62 14.93 -17.91
N GLU A 108 -3.82 13.88 -17.11
CA GLU A 108 -5.04 13.65 -16.34
C GLU A 108 -4.75 13.48 -14.84
N HIS A 109 -5.72 13.82 -14.00
CA HIS A 109 -5.62 13.65 -12.54
C HIS A 109 -5.87 12.20 -12.12
N ILE A 110 -5.09 11.71 -11.15
CA ILE A 110 -5.33 10.39 -10.56
C ILE A 110 -6.61 10.42 -9.72
N ARG A 111 -7.36 9.31 -9.77
CA ARG A 111 -8.49 9.06 -8.86
C ARG A 111 -8.02 8.21 -7.68
N PHE A 112 -7.86 8.82 -6.52
CA PHE A 112 -7.58 8.12 -5.27
C PHE A 112 -8.89 7.62 -4.68
N VAL A 113 -9.03 6.31 -4.52
CA VAL A 113 -10.25 5.69 -4.01
C VAL A 113 -9.98 5.14 -2.61
N PRO A 114 -10.58 5.71 -1.54
CA PRO A 114 -10.40 5.20 -0.19
C PRO A 114 -11.14 3.85 -0.03
N VAL A 115 -10.49 2.89 0.61
CA VAL A 115 -11.03 1.56 0.86
C VAL A 115 -10.88 1.23 2.33
N ASN A 116 -11.98 0.86 2.99
CA ASN A 116 -11.99 0.40 4.37
C ASN A 116 -12.25 -1.11 4.43
N VAL A 117 -11.54 -1.81 5.32
CA VAL A 117 -11.72 -3.24 5.55
C VAL A 117 -12.13 -3.46 7.01
N SER A 118 -13.33 -3.99 7.23
CA SER A 118 -13.80 -4.39 8.56
C SER A 118 -13.62 -5.90 8.73
N LEU A 119 -12.78 -6.30 9.69
CA LEU A 119 -12.53 -7.72 9.99
C LEU A 119 -13.69 -8.35 10.76
N SER A 120 -14.32 -7.60 11.66
CA SER A 120 -15.48 -8.04 12.44
C SER A 120 -16.71 -8.20 11.54
N GLY A 121 -16.98 -7.20 10.70
CA GLY A 121 -18.05 -7.24 9.70
C GLY A 121 -17.75 -8.14 8.49
N LYS A 122 -16.49 -8.52 8.26
CA LYS A 122 -16.00 -9.22 7.05
C LYS A 122 -16.40 -8.49 5.76
N THR A 123 -16.36 -7.17 5.79
CA THR A 123 -16.78 -6.30 4.69
C THR A 123 -15.62 -5.46 4.17
N LEU A 124 -15.66 -5.19 2.86
CA LEU A 124 -14.81 -4.22 2.20
C LEU A 124 -15.71 -3.11 1.66
N THR A 125 -15.48 -1.88 2.12
CA THR A 125 -16.25 -0.71 1.72
C THR A 125 -15.39 0.20 0.86
N VAL A 126 -15.89 0.56 -0.32
CA VAL A 126 -15.23 1.47 -1.26
C VAL A 126 -15.88 2.85 -1.14
N GLY A 127 -15.07 3.87 -0.85
CA GLY A 127 -15.53 5.25 -0.74
C GLY A 127 -15.52 5.99 -2.08
N LYS A 128 -15.92 7.26 -2.05
CA LYS A 128 -15.92 8.12 -3.24
C LYS A 128 -14.49 8.50 -3.64
N SER A 129 -14.21 8.50 -4.95
CA SER A 129 -12.92 8.94 -5.46
C SER A 129 -12.62 10.41 -5.12
N ILE A 130 -11.38 10.67 -4.73
CA ILE A 130 -10.81 11.98 -4.48
C ILE A 130 -9.70 12.21 -5.52
N SER A 131 -9.73 13.35 -6.19
CA SER A 131 -8.74 13.74 -7.18
C SER A 131 -8.25 15.15 -6.90
N PHE A 132 -7.06 15.44 -7.40
CA PHE A 132 -6.59 16.80 -7.50
C PHE A 132 -7.41 17.56 -8.55
N THR A 133 -7.41 18.87 -8.42
CA THR A 133 -8.12 19.81 -9.29
C THR A 133 -7.16 20.66 -10.11
N GLY A 134 -5.91 20.82 -9.65
CA GLY A 134 -4.93 21.71 -10.27
C GLY A 134 -5.21 23.20 -10.08
N ALA A 135 -6.23 23.56 -9.28
CA ALA A 135 -6.57 24.96 -9.00
C ALA A 135 -5.59 25.65 -8.06
N LEU A 136 -4.84 24.87 -7.28
CA LEU A 136 -3.83 25.34 -6.33
C LEU A 136 -2.45 24.79 -6.69
N PRO A 137 -1.35 25.42 -6.21
CA PRO A 137 -0.03 24.84 -6.33
C PRO A 137 0.01 23.44 -5.71
N PHE A 138 0.66 22.49 -6.40
CA PHE A 138 0.70 21.08 -5.99
C PHE A 138 1.04 20.89 -4.51
N ARG A 139 2.00 21.66 -3.99
CA ARG A 139 2.43 21.56 -2.58
C ARG A 139 1.29 21.84 -1.59
N GLU A 140 0.42 22.80 -1.90
CA GLU A 140 -0.72 23.18 -1.07
C GLU A 140 -1.86 22.18 -1.23
N GLU A 141 -2.21 21.85 -2.47
CA GLU A 141 -3.30 20.90 -2.74
C GLU A 141 -3.00 19.50 -2.18
N LYS A 142 -1.74 19.07 -2.22
CA LYS A 142 -1.30 17.78 -1.67
C LYS A 142 -1.68 17.63 -0.19
N GLY A 143 -1.47 18.67 0.62
CA GLY A 143 -1.83 18.63 2.05
C GLY A 143 -3.34 18.57 2.26
N ILE A 144 -4.12 19.26 1.41
CA ILE A 144 -5.59 19.23 1.44
C ILE A 144 -6.10 17.84 1.08
N ILE A 145 -5.56 17.24 0.01
CA ILE A 145 -5.95 15.90 -0.44
C ILE A 145 -5.55 14.83 0.58
N ALA A 146 -4.35 14.94 1.16
CA ALA A 146 -3.91 14.03 2.23
C ALA A 146 -4.88 14.04 3.40
N ARG A 147 -5.22 15.23 3.91
CA ARG A 147 -6.15 15.39 5.03
C ARG A 147 -7.54 14.88 4.69
N ARG A 148 -8.02 15.16 3.48
CA ARG A 148 -9.33 14.68 3.02
C ARG A 148 -9.38 13.16 2.93
N LEU A 149 -8.31 12.52 2.47
CA LEU A 149 -8.21 11.05 2.43
C LEU A 149 -8.23 10.46 3.84
N GLU A 150 -7.45 11.02 4.76
CA GLU A 150 -7.42 10.63 6.18
C GLU A 150 -8.80 10.77 6.83
N ASP A 151 -9.43 11.94 6.71
CA ASP A 151 -10.77 12.20 7.25
C ASP A 151 -11.81 11.22 6.67
N THR A 152 -11.72 10.94 5.37
CA THR A 152 -12.64 10.00 4.71
C THR A 152 -12.44 8.57 5.19
N LEU A 153 -11.19 8.10 5.30
CA LEU A 153 -10.89 6.77 5.83
C LEU A 153 -11.33 6.62 7.28
N ASN A 154 -11.09 7.64 8.11
CA ASN A 154 -11.54 7.65 9.50
C ASN A 154 -13.05 7.69 9.64
N GLN A 155 -13.75 8.43 8.78
CA GLN A 155 -15.20 8.39 8.73
C GLN A 155 -15.71 6.99 8.33
N MET A 156 -15.09 6.37 7.32
CA MET A 156 -15.45 5.01 6.88
C MET A 156 -15.20 3.99 7.99
N ALA A 157 -14.08 4.08 8.71
CA ALA A 157 -13.77 3.23 9.85
C ALA A 157 -14.82 3.37 10.97
N ARG A 158 -15.20 4.60 11.36
CA ARG A 158 -16.27 4.80 12.36
C ARG A 158 -17.63 4.27 11.93
N THR A 159 -17.94 4.36 10.63
CA THR A 159 -19.26 3.98 10.10
C THR A 159 -19.37 2.48 9.87
N TYR A 160 -18.28 1.83 9.44
CA TYR A 160 -18.28 0.45 8.95
C TYR A 160 -17.35 -0.49 9.73
N GLY A 161 -16.58 0.02 10.71
CA GLY A 161 -15.63 -0.74 11.51
C GLY A 161 -16.24 -1.58 12.64
N VAL A 162 -17.56 -1.76 12.63
CA VAL A 162 -18.28 -2.66 13.54
C VAL A 162 -18.36 -4.05 12.94
#